data_AF-A0A4Q3J3Q1-F1
#
_entry.id   AF-A0A4Q3J3Q1-F1
#
_cell.length_a   1.000
_cell.length_b   1.000
_cell.length_c   1.000
_cell.angle_alpha   90.00
_cell.angle_beta   90.00
_cell.angle_gamma   90.00
#
_symmetry.space_group_name_H-M   'P 1'
#
loop_
_entity.id
_entity.type
_entity.pdbx_description
1 polymer ?
#
loop_
_entity_poly.entity_id
_entity_poly.type
_entity_poly.pdbx_seq_one_letter_code
_entity_poly.pdbx_strand_id
1 'polypeptide(L)'
;MTDTQLHPRPRLTRQRWFDLCGTWDFAYDDDNVGLDDRWFDQPDRFDRQIQVPYPPESELSGVNDKGFHPVVWYRRTFSVEPVQGERLILHFGAVDYRAHVWVNGQLVATHEGGHTPFSADITNCLVDGAQVVVVRAEDQPLDGTMPRGKQDWEATPHAIWYDRTTGIWQPVWLEPVPATYITAFHLTPDLTRNAVTVDARLNHGHQGWLSVTLRKGDELLAVQQVQVGKETIETSITIPRAKNGQRRNDLYWSPENPNIITVAVALLSDDGAPVDTVQSYFGLRSAGIGGGRFLLNDRPYFVRSVLEQGFWPTSHLAAPSADALREEVELIKALGFNACRIHQKVEDPRFLYWADHLGLLVWGEMANAYEFSPAAVDRFTREWLSVVERDRSNPCIVTWVPINESWGVEDIARNPAQQAYASALYHLTKALDPTRP
;
A
#
# COMPACT_ATOMS: atom_id res chain seq x y z
N MET A 1 -26.19 -5.75 -11.03
CA MET A 1 -24.90 -5.02 -11.04
C MET A 1 -24.82 -4.22 -9.75
N THR A 2 -24.57 -4.90 -8.65
CA THR A 2 -24.32 -4.32 -7.33
C THR A 2 -22.87 -4.63 -7.05
N ASP A 3 -21.97 -3.82 -7.61
CA ASP A 3 -20.55 -3.99 -7.42
C ASP A 3 -19.93 -2.60 -7.32
N THR A 4 -19.67 -2.18 -6.09
CA THR A 4 -18.75 -1.08 -5.80
C THR A 4 -17.81 -1.55 -4.71
N GLN A 5 -17.21 -2.74 -4.87
CA GLN A 5 -16.07 -3.11 -4.04
C GLN A 5 -14.92 -2.16 -4.37
N LEU A 6 -14.44 -1.42 -3.36
CA LEU A 6 -13.32 -0.51 -3.53
C LEU A 6 -12.07 -1.29 -3.95
N HIS A 7 -11.46 -0.87 -5.06
CA HIS A 7 -10.25 -1.48 -5.61
C HIS A 7 -9.14 -1.56 -4.54
N PRO A 8 -8.40 -2.69 -4.39
CA PRO A 8 -7.31 -2.81 -3.40
C PRO A 8 -6.19 -1.76 -3.54
N ARG A 9 -6.05 -1.18 -4.73
CA ARG A 9 -5.15 -0.04 -5.02
C ARG A 9 -5.94 1.18 -5.50
N PRO A 10 -6.61 1.96 -4.62
CA PRO A 10 -7.54 3.03 -5.03
C PRO A 10 -6.89 4.19 -5.81
N ARG A 11 -5.56 4.27 -5.77
CA ARG A 11 -4.76 5.33 -6.41
C ARG A 11 -4.40 5.04 -7.87
N LEU A 12 -4.56 3.81 -8.32
CA LEU A 12 -4.33 3.37 -9.70
C LEU A 12 -5.32 2.25 -9.99
N THR A 13 -6.52 2.62 -10.44
CA THR A 13 -7.61 1.67 -10.63
C THR A 13 -7.85 1.39 -12.10
N ARG A 14 -8.12 0.12 -12.39
CA ARG A 14 -8.73 -0.33 -13.64
C ARG A 14 -10.10 -0.90 -13.35
N GLN A 15 -10.96 -0.92 -14.38
CA GLN A 15 -12.30 -1.49 -14.22
C GLN A 15 -12.27 -3.01 -14.07
N ARG A 16 -11.33 -3.68 -14.75
CA ARG A 16 -11.22 -5.15 -14.74
C ARG A 16 -10.16 -5.57 -13.73
N TRP A 17 -10.61 -6.21 -12.67
CA TRP A 17 -9.79 -6.91 -11.68
C TRP A 17 -10.62 -8.04 -11.06
N PHE A 18 -9.97 -9.01 -10.45
CA PHE A 18 -10.64 -10.16 -9.84
C PHE A 18 -10.10 -10.38 -8.43
N ASP A 19 -11.00 -10.46 -7.46
CA ASP A 19 -10.66 -10.76 -6.08
C ASP A 19 -10.24 -12.23 -5.92
N LEU A 20 -9.06 -12.46 -5.32
CA LEU A 20 -8.57 -13.78 -4.93
C LEU A 20 -8.62 -13.98 -3.40
N CYS A 21 -9.29 -13.13 -2.65
CA CYS A 21 -9.62 -13.35 -1.23
C CYS A 21 -10.73 -14.40 -1.06
N GLY A 22 -10.90 -14.90 0.15
CA GLY A 22 -11.84 -15.97 0.50
C GLY A 22 -11.13 -17.25 0.95
N THR A 23 -11.75 -18.41 0.75
CA THR A 23 -11.22 -19.69 1.26
C THR A 23 -10.06 -20.20 0.41
N TRP A 24 -8.95 -20.54 1.07
CA TRP A 24 -7.76 -21.18 0.49
C TRP A 24 -7.49 -22.49 1.25
N ASP A 25 -6.86 -23.46 0.59
CA ASP A 25 -6.27 -24.62 1.27
C ASP A 25 -5.01 -24.15 2.01
N PHE A 26 -4.71 -24.74 3.17
CA PHE A 26 -3.67 -24.27 4.07
C PHE A 26 -2.96 -25.41 4.79
N ALA A 27 -1.69 -25.21 5.16
CA ALA A 27 -0.91 -26.09 6.02
C ALA A 27 0.21 -25.35 6.76
N TYR A 28 0.59 -25.90 7.92
CA TYR A 28 1.80 -25.54 8.65
C TYR A 28 2.97 -26.43 8.21
N ASP A 29 4.17 -25.87 8.14
CA ASP A 29 5.41 -26.56 7.78
C ASP A 29 6.49 -26.28 8.85
N ASP A 30 6.22 -26.69 10.08
CA ASP A 30 7.04 -26.36 11.25
C ASP A 30 8.48 -26.93 11.16
N ASP A 31 8.66 -28.04 10.44
CA ASP A 31 9.97 -28.64 10.17
C ASP A 31 10.71 -28.00 8.96
N ASN A 32 10.06 -27.06 8.27
CA ASN A 32 10.58 -26.35 7.09
C ASN A 32 11.10 -27.29 5.99
N VAL A 33 10.32 -28.33 5.67
CA VAL A 33 10.66 -29.34 4.65
C VAL A 33 9.96 -29.07 3.32
N GLY A 34 8.98 -28.17 3.27
CA GLY A 34 8.07 -28.03 2.13
C GLY A 34 8.74 -27.60 0.83
N LEU A 35 9.88 -26.90 0.88
CA LEU A 35 10.67 -26.58 -0.31
C LEU A 35 11.37 -27.82 -0.88
N ASP A 36 12.00 -28.62 -0.03
CA ASP A 36 12.71 -29.85 -0.41
C ASP A 36 11.72 -30.91 -0.91
N ASP A 37 10.59 -31.03 -0.23
CA ASP A 37 9.50 -31.94 -0.58
C ASP A 37 8.61 -31.42 -1.73
N ARG A 38 8.82 -30.18 -2.21
CA ARG A 38 8.04 -29.55 -3.29
C ARG A 38 6.53 -29.49 -3.01
N TRP A 39 6.13 -28.97 -1.86
CA TRP A 39 4.71 -28.80 -1.48
C TRP A 39 3.91 -27.96 -2.48
N PHE A 40 4.57 -27.08 -3.25
CA PHE A 40 3.95 -26.32 -4.34
C PHE A 40 3.39 -27.16 -5.49
N ASP A 41 3.74 -28.45 -5.57
CA ASP A 41 3.19 -29.42 -6.53
C ASP A 41 2.33 -30.51 -5.87
N GLN A 42 2.11 -30.47 -4.56
CA GLN A 42 1.46 -31.55 -3.78
C GLN A 42 0.18 -31.05 -3.09
N PRO A 43 -1.00 -31.15 -3.74
CA PRO A 43 -2.26 -30.66 -3.18
C PRO A 43 -2.69 -31.40 -1.90
N ASP A 44 -2.20 -32.62 -1.69
CA ASP A 44 -2.45 -33.47 -0.54
C ASP A 44 -1.72 -33.04 0.75
N ARG A 45 -0.78 -32.08 0.66
CA ARG A 45 -0.10 -31.51 1.84
C ARG A 45 -0.95 -30.50 2.60
N PHE A 46 -2.00 -29.97 1.98
CA PHE A 46 -2.86 -28.96 2.58
C PHE A 46 -3.99 -29.62 3.37
N ASP A 47 -3.86 -29.64 4.70
CA ASP A 47 -4.70 -30.43 5.60
C ASP A 47 -5.90 -29.67 6.18
N ARG A 48 -5.98 -28.36 5.93
CA ARG A 48 -7.06 -27.49 6.40
C ARG A 48 -7.36 -26.35 5.42
N GLN A 49 -8.30 -25.49 5.80
CA GLN A 49 -8.66 -24.30 5.04
C GLN A 49 -8.47 -23.04 5.89
N ILE A 50 -8.22 -21.92 5.22
CA ILE A 50 -8.07 -20.59 5.82
C ILE A 50 -8.82 -19.54 5.00
N GLN A 51 -9.37 -18.53 5.67
CA GLN A 51 -9.94 -17.35 5.01
C GLN A 51 -8.86 -16.28 4.80
N VAL A 52 -8.46 -16.07 3.54
CA VAL A 52 -7.59 -14.97 3.13
C VAL A 52 -8.42 -13.68 2.98
N PRO A 53 -7.95 -12.53 3.49
CA PRO A 53 -6.58 -12.25 3.92
C PRO A 53 -6.45 -12.17 5.45
N TYR A 54 -7.04 -13.09 6.21
CA TYR A 54 -6.88 -13.09 7.65
C TYR A 54 -5.71 -13.98 8.07
N PRO A 55 -4.84 -13.53 8.99
CA PRO A 55 -3.70 -14.33 9.45
C PRO A 55 -4.18 -15.55 10.24
N PRO A 56 -3.46 -16.69 10.21
CA PRO A 56 -3.89 -17.95 10.84
C PRO A 56 -4.11 -17.84 12.35
N GLU A 57 -3.47 -16.87 13.01
CA GLU A 57 -3.62 -16.59 14.44
C GLU A 57 -4.98 -15.95 14.79
N SER A 58 -5.69 -15.40 13.81
CA SER A 58 -6.92 -14.64 14.03
C SER A 58 -8.18 -15.51 13.95
N GLU A 59 -9.24 -15.09 14.64
CA GLU A 59 -10.55 -15.76 14.63
C GLU A 59 -11.17 -15.77 13.21
N LEU A 60 -11.11 -14.65 12.49
CA LEU A 60 -11.73 -14.52 11.16
C LEU A 60 -11.06 -15.39 10.08
N SER A 61 -9.85 -15.89 10.32
CA SER A 61 -9.19 -16.86 9.44
C SER A 61 -9.88 -18.23 9.42
N GLY A 62 -10.64 -18.56 10.48
CA GLY A 62 -11.18 -19.89 10.71
C GLY A 62 -10.17 -20.92 11.24
N VAL A 63 -8.87 -20.55 11.35
CA VAL A 63 -7.82 -21.40 11.93
C VAL A 63 -7.65 -21.08 13.42
N ASN A 64 -7.46 -19.81 13.76
CA ASN A 64 -7.37 -19.29 15.13
C ASN A 64 -6.34 -20.04 16.01
N ASP A 65 -5.17 -20.35 15.42
CA ASP A 65 -4.05 -20.97 16.14
C ASP A 65 -2.94 -19.94 16.34
N LYS A 66 -2.73 -19.56 17.60
CA LYS A 66 -1.78 -18.53 18.02
C LYS A 66 -0.36 -19.10 18.24
N GLY A 67 -0.19 -20.41 18.03
CA GLY A 67 1.07 -21.13 18.13
C GLY A 67 2.16 -20.60 17.18
N PHE A 68 3.40 -20.92 17.49
CA PHE A 68 4.54 -20.51 16.68
C PHE A 68 4.68 -21.43 15.47
N HIS A 69 4.24 -20.94 14.31
CA HIS A 69 4.35 -21.63 13.03
C HIS A 69 5.19 -20.79 12.05
N PRO A 70 6.53 -20.94 12.06
CA PRO A 70 7.40 -20.04 11.31
C PRO A 70 7.24 -20.13 9.80
N VAL A 71 6.70 -21.25 9.28
CA VAL A 71 6.48 -21.47 7.86
C VAL A 71 5.06 -21.96 7.65
N VAL A 72 4.34 -21.25 6.78
CA VAL A 72 2.96 -21.57 6.42
C VAL A 72 2.80 -21.63 4.90
N TRP A 73 1.89 -22.47 4.44
CA TRP A 73 1.62 -22.66 3.02
C TRP A 73 0.14 -22.43 2.73
N TYR A 74 -0.13 -21.69 1.66
CA TYR A 74 -1.47 -21.43 1.13
C TYR A 74 -1.56 -21.97 -0.29
N ARG A 75 -2.73 -22.51 -0.66
CA ARG A 75 -3.03 -22.94 -2.02
C ARG A 75 -4.43 -22.54 -2.42
N ARG A 76 -4.58 -22.04 -3.65
CA ARG A 76 -5.89 -21.74 -4.23
C ARG A 76 -5.94 -22.08 -5.70
N THR A 77 -7.08 -22.62 -6.10
CA THR A 77 -7.43 -22.79 -7.50
C THR A 77 -8.29 -21.61 -7.96
N PHE A 78 -8.06 -21.10 -9.16
CA PHE A 78 -8.86 -20.03 -9.76
C PHE A 78 -9.02 -20.26 -11.26
N SER A 79 -10.03 -19.63 -11.85
CA SER A 79 -10.27 -19.65 -13.29
C SER A 79 -10.16 -18.23 -13.83
N VAL A 80 -9.49 -18.10 -14.97
CA VAL A 80 -9.35 -16.86 -15.71
C VAL A 80 -9.35 -17.21 -17.18
N GLU A 81 -10.05 -16.42 -17.99
CA GLU A 81 -10.03 -16.55 -19.44
C GLU A 81 -8.89 -15.66 -19.98
N PRO A 82 -7.82 -16.22 -20.53
CA PRO A 82 -6.74 -15.42 -21.10
C PRO A 82 -7.27 -14.61 -22.29
N VAL A 83 -6.98 -13.31 -22.30
CA VAL A 83 -7.30 -12.45 -23.44
C VAL A 83 -6.03 -12.24 -24.26
N GLN A 84 -6.12 -12.53 -25.56
CA GLN A 84 -4.99 -12.37 -26.46
C GLN A 84 -4.51 -10.91 -26.46
N GLY A 85 -3.21 -10.71 -26.22
CA GLY A 85 -2.59 -9.37 -26.17
C GLY A 85 -2.64 -8.70 -24.81
N GLU A 86 -3.29 -9.31 -23.81
CA GLU A 86 -3.25 -8.88 -22.42
C GLU A 86 -2.21 -9.69 -21.62
N ARG A 87 -1.81 -9.12 -20.50
CA ARG A 87 -1.04 -9.74 -19.44
C ARG A 87 -1.94 -9.90 -18.22
N LEU A 88 -1.65 -10.89 -17.38
CA LEU A 88 -2.33 -11.10 -16.11
C LEU A 88 -1.34 -10.88 -14.97
N ILE A 89 -1.60 -9.86 -14.16
CA ILE A 89 -0.77 -9.54 -13.01
C ILE A 89 -1.43 -10.07 -11.74
N LEU A 90 -0.70 -10.87 -10.97
CA LEU A 90 -1.08 -11.31 -9.63
C LEU A 90 -0.50 -10.34 -8.60
N HIS A 91 -1.34 -9.83 -7.71
CA HIS A 91 -0.98 -8.86 -6.69
C HIS A 91 -1.22 -9.39 -5.29
N PHE A 92 -0.31 -9.04 -4.38
CA PHE A 92 -0.44 -9.22 -2.95
C PHE A 92 -0.34 -7.86 -2.28
N GLY A 93 -1.31 -7.51 -1.43
CA GLY A 93 -1.28 -6.28 -0.65
C GLY A 93 -0.16 -6.28 0.38
N ALA A 94 -0.01 -7.39 1.10
CA ALA A 94 1.00 -7.63 2.11
C ALA A 94 1.02 -9.12 2.50
N VAL A 95 2.21 -9.66 2.73
CA VAL A 95 2.42 -11.02 3.25
C VAL A 95 3.54 -10.95 4.30
N ASP A 96 3.23 -11.26 5.56
CA ASP A 96 4.21 -11.22 6.63
C ASP A 96 4.93 -12.58 6.79
N TYR A 97 6.25 -12.72 6.67
CA TYR A 97 7.22 -11.70 6.31
C TYR A 97 7.92 -11.97 4.97
N ARG A 98 8.31 -13.23 4.72
CA ARG A 98 8.98 -13.65 3.48
C ARG A 98 8.08 -14.54 2.66
N ALA A 99 7.79 -14.15 1.43
CA ALA A 99 6.90 -14.89 0.53
C ALA A 99 7.67 -15.52 -0.63
N HIS A 100 7.30 -16.75 -0.98
CA HIS A 100 7.56 -17.36 -2.29
C HIS A 100 6.22 -17.72 -2.93
N VAL A 101 6.04 -17.37 -4.20
CA VAL A 101 4.77 -17.57 -4.91
C VAL A 101 5.00 -18.40 -6.15
N TRP A 102 4.23 -19.48 -6.28
CA TRP A 102 4.18 -20.32 -7.46
C TRP A 102 2.83 -20.23 -8.14
N VAL A 103 2.84 -20.26 -9.47
CA VAL A 103 1.64 -20.46 -10.29
C VAL A 103 1.89 -21.67 -11.17
N ASN A 104 1.02 -22.69 -11.08
CA ASN A 104 1.14 -23.95 -11.80
C ASN A 104 2.54 -24.58 -11.67
N GLY A 105 3.09 -24.60 -10.45
CA GLY A 105 4.40 -25.17 -10.14
C GLY A 105 5.62 -24.30 -10.53
N GLN A 106 5.41 -23.15 -11.19
CA GLN A 106 6.48 -22.22 -11.56
C GLN A 106 6.61 -21.10 -10.53
N LEU A 107 7.82 -20.86 -10.01
CA LEU A 107 8.09 -19.73 -9.10
C LEU A 107 7.99 -18.41 -9.88
N VAL A 108 7.05 -17.55 -9.49
CA VAL A 108 6.75 -16.28 -10.18
C VAL A 108 7.17 -15.04 -9.39
N ALA A 109 7.30 -15.14 -8.05
CA ALA A 109 7.77 -14.05 -7.22
C ALA A 109 8.38 -14.52 -5.90
N THR A 110 9.29 -13.70 -5.38
CA THR A 110 9.75 -13.73 -4.00
C THR A 110 9.65 -12.33 -3.41
N HIS A 111 9.31 -12.23 -2.13
CA HIS A 111 9.22 -10.94 -1.42
C HIS A 111 9.75 -11.06 0.01
N GLU A 112 10.38 -10.00 0.52
CA GLU A 112 10.73 -9.83 1.93
C GLU A 112 10.21 -8.46 2.35
N GLY A 113 9.27 -8.45 3.30
CA GLY A 113 8.60 -7.25 3.78
C GLY A 113 7.16 -7.52 4.19
N GLY A 114 6.81 -7.20 5.44
CA GLY A 114 5.50 -7.51 6.00
C GLY A 114 4.45 -6.45 5.67
N HIS A 115 4.87 -5.26 5.26
CA HIS A 115 4.00 -4.08 5.16
C HIS A 115 3.89 -3.50 3.74
N THR A 116 4.55 -4.12 2.76
CA THR A 116 4.64 -3.61 1.39
C THR A 116 4.01 -4.55 0.37
N PRO A 117 3.34 -4.00 -0.67
CA PRO A 117 2.76 -4.83 -1.71
C PRO A 117 3.82 -5.32 -2.69
N PHE A 118 3.53 -6.43 -3.37
CA PHE A 118 4.31 -6.93 -4.49
C PHE A 118 3.41 -7.61 -5.52
N SER A 119 3.95 -7.87 -6.71
CA SER A 119 3.19 -8.46 -7.81
C SER A 119 4.06 -9.27 -8.76
N ALA A 120 3.44 -10.18 -9.51
CA ALA A 120 4.07 -10.98 -10.55
C ALA A 120 3.24 -10.97 -11.83
N ASP A 121 3.90 -10.87 -12.99
CA ASP A 121 3.26 -11.18 -14.27
C ASP A 121 3.22 -12.71 -14.43
N ILE A 122 2.03 -13.28 -14.37
CA ILE A 122 1.80 -14.74 -14.40
C ILE A 122 1.36 -15.23 -15.79
N THR A 123 1.34 -14.36 -16.80
CA THR A 123 0.81 -14.63 -18.14
C THR A 123 1.41 -15.88 -18.77
N ASN A 124 2.73 -16.03 -18.66
CA ASN A 124 3.46 -17.14 -19.28
C ASN A 124 3.41 -18.44 -18.48
N CYS A 125 2.83 -18.41 -17.28
CA CYS A 125 2.68 -19.58 -16.40
C CYS A 125 1.28 -20.20 -16.51
N LEU A 126 0.37 -19.57 -17.24
CA LEU A 126 -1.01 -20.04 -17.39
C LEU A 126 -1.06 -21.34 -18.21
N VAL A 127 -1.96 -22.23 -17.79
CA VAL A 127 -2.23 -23.51 -18.48
C VAL A 127 -3.68 -23.54 -18.99
N ASP A 128 -4.02 -24.54 -19.79
CA ASP A 128 -5.41 -24.76 -20.18
C ASP A 128 -6.27 -25.15 -18.97
N GLY A 129 -7.36 -24.43 -18.73
CA GLY A 129 -8.33 -24.71 -17.67
C GLY A 129 -8.06 -23.95 -16.36
N ALA A 130 -8.19 -24.65 -15.23
CA ALA A 130 -8.04 -24.05 -13.91
C ALA A 130 -6.56 -23.81 -13.58
N GLN A 131 -6.28 -22.66 -12.96
CA GLN A 131 -4.96 -22.26 -12.51
C GLN A 131 -4.81 -22.53 -11.02
N VAL A 132 -3.59 -22.82 -10.56
CA VAL A 132 -3.28 -23.01 -9.15
C VAL A 132 -2.21 -22.01 -8.74
N VAL A 133 -2.48 -21.24 -7.68
CA VAL A 133 -1.49 -20.43 -6.97
C VAL A 133 -1.14 -21.11 -5.65
N VAL A 134 0.15 -21.18 -5.34
CA VAL A 134 0.68 -21.62 -4.05
C VAL A 134 1.57 -20.53 -3.48
N VAL A 135 1.45 -20.26 -2.19
CA VAL A 135 2.24 -19.26 -1.47
C VAL A 135 2.86 -19.92 -0.25
N ARG A 136 4.18 -19.81 -0.11
CA ARG A 136 4.87 -20.09 1.15
C ARG A 136 5.15 -18.75 1.82
N ALA A 137 4.72 -18.57 3.07
CA ALA A 137 5.12 -17.45 3.89
C ALA A 137 5.99 -17.92 5.05
N GLU A 138 7.01 -17.14 5.39
CA GLU A 138 7.91 -17.39 6.51
C GLU A 138 8.01 -16.14 7.40
N ASP A 139 7.74 -16.31 8.69
CA ASP A 139 7.87 -15.30 9.74
C ASP A 139 8.55 -15.95 10.95
N GLN A 140 9.78 -15.53 11.23
CA GLN A 140 10.55 -16.06 12.36
C GLN A 140 10.15 -15.31 13.65
N PRO A 141 9.44 -15.95 14.61
CA PRO A 141 8.79 -15.23 15.71
C PRO A 141 9.76 -14.47 16.63
N LEU A 142 11.01 -14.94 16.71
CA LEU A 142 12.05 -14.42 17.59
C LEU A 142 13.05 -13.51 16.85
N ASP A 143 12.90 -13.26 15.55
CA ASP A 143 13.77 -12.36 14.80
C ASP A 143 13.41 -10.90 15.09
N GLY A 144 14.10 -10.33 16.09
CA GLY A 144 13.95 -8.92 16.50
C GLY A 144 14.42 -7.90 15.47
N THR A 145 15.04 -8.33 14.37
CA THR A 145 15.50 -7.44 13.29
C THR A 145 14.43 -7.20 12.22
N MET A 146 13.30 -7.91 12.27
CA MET A 146 12.15 -7.70 11.38
C MET A 146 11.34 -6.46 11.80
N PRO A 147 10.89 -5.63 10.86
CA PRO A 147 9.92 -4.55 11.11
C PRO A 147 8.53 -5.08 11.50
N ARG A 148 8.38 -5.63 12.71
CA ARG A 148 7.15 -6.30 13.19
C ARG A 148 6.20 -5.41 13.98
N GLY A 149 6.61 -4.19 14.32
CA GLY A 149 5.71 -3.18 14.86
C GLY A 149 5.25 -3.53 16.26
N LYS A 150 3.95 -3.80 16.46
CA LYS A 150 3.39 -4.19 17.77
C LYS A 150 3.07 -5.67 17.94
N GLN A 151 3.52 -6.49 17.00
CA GLN A 151 3.38 -7.94 17.09
C GLN A 151 4.32 -8.48 18.17
N ASP A 152 3.77 -9.26 19.10
CA ASP A 152 4.54 -9.84 20.20
C ASP A 152 5.58 -10.86 19.68
N TRP A 153 6.71 -10.98 20.38
CA TRP A 153 7.72 -12.03 20.16
C TRP A 153 7.51 -13.22 21.10
N GLU A 154 6.61 -13.11 22.08
CA GLU A 154 6.21 -14.20 22.97
C GLU A 154 4.99 -14.95 22.43
N ALA A 155 4.77 -16.16 22.95
CA ALA A 155 3.64 -17.00 22.57
C ALA A 155 2.28 -16.43 22.99
N THR A 156 2.25 -15.63 24.06
CA THR A 156 1.05 -14.95 24.55
C THR A 156 1.32 -13.46 24.59
N PRO A 157 0.43 -12.62 24.04
CA PRO A 157 0.57 -11.18 24.13
C PRO A 157 0.74 -10.69 25.56
N HIS A 158 1.66 -9.76 25.79
CA HIS A 158 1.90 -9.14 27.09
C HIS A 158 1.92 -7.62 27.01
N ALA A 159 1.65 -6.97 28.16
CA ALA A 159 1.70 -5.52 28.31
C ALA A 159 0.94 -4.73 27.22
N ILE A 160 1.66 -4.17 26.26
CA ILE A 160 1.14 -3.30 25.19
C ILE A 160 1.20 -3.94 23.80
N TRP A 161 1.60 -5.21 23.73
CA TRP A 161 1.79 -5.96 22.50
C TRP A 161 0.54 -6.74 22.11
N TYR A 162 0.44 -7.05 20.83
CA TYR A 162 -0.71 -7.75 20.23
C TYR A 162 -0.33 -9.13 19.71
N ASP A 163 -1.35 -9.94 19.46
CA ASP A 163 -1.18 -11.22 18.75
C ASP A 163 -0.46 -11.01 17.40
N ARG A 164 0.34 -12.01 17.02
CA ARG A 164 1.11 -12.00 15.77
C ARG A 164 0.20 -12.15 14.55
N THR A 165 0.73 -11.80 13.40
CA THR A 165 0.09 -11.87 12.08
C THR A 165 1.09 -12.54 11.14
N THR A 166 0.90 -13.83 10.87
CA THR A 166 1.72 -14.53 9.88
C THR A 166 1.01 -14.59 8.52
N GLY A 167 1.78 -14.51 7.45
CA GLY A 167 1.34 -14.76 6.09
C GLY A 167 0.45 -13.65 5.52
N ILE A 168 -0.55 -14.05 4.72
CA ILE A 168 -1.32 -13.10 3.91
C ILE A 168 -2.31 -12.33 4.81
N TRP A 169 -2.06 -11.03 5.03
CA TRP A 169 -2.90 -10.17 5.88
C TRP A 169 -3.55 -8.97 5.16
N GLN A 170 -3.27 -8.78 3.87
CA GLN A 170 -3.97 -7.85 2.98
C GLN A 170 -4.44 -8.54 1.70
N PRO A 171 -5.37 -7.95 0.92
CA PRO A 171 -5.99 -8.62 -0.22
C PRO A 171 -5.02 -9.19 -1.25
N VAL A 172 -5.47 -10.26 -1.92
CA VAL A 172 -4.83 -10.84 -3.09
C VAL A 172 -5.79 -10.67 -4.27
N TRP A 173 -5.30 -10.21 -5.42
CA TRP A 173 -6.16 -9.98 -6.58
C TRP A 173 -5.41 -10.17 -7.90
N LEU A 174 -6.16 -10.34 -8.98
CA LEU A 174 -5.66 -10.39 -10.35
C LEU A 174 -6.07 -9.12 -11.09
N GLU A 175 -5.17 -8.59 -11.91
CA GLU A 175 -5.45 -7.46 -12.80
C GLU A 175 -5.03 -7.82 -14.23
N PRO A 176 -6.00 -7.99 -15.16
CA PRO A 176 -5.71 -8.02 -16.59
C PRO A 176 -5.28 -6.64 -17.05
N VAL A 177 -4.14 -6.56 -17.72
CA VAL A 177 -3.57 -5.33 -18.25
C VAL A 177 -3.18 -5.50 -19.71
N PRO A 178 -3.18 -4.43 -20.53
CA PRO A 178 -2.63 -4.49 -21.87
C PRO A 178 -1.13 -4.86 -21.86
N ALA A 179 -0.58 -5.26 -23.00
CA ALA A 179 0.84 -5.58 -23.12
C ALA A 179 1.74 -4.47 -22.54
N THR A 180 1.44 -3.21 -22.88
CA THR A 180 2.06 -1.99 -22.35
C THR A 180 1.09 -1.31 -21.39
N TYR A 181 1.48 -1.13 -20.13
CA TYR A 181 0.58 -0.61 -19.10
C TYR A 181 1.30 0.28 -18.09
N ILE A 182 0.53 1.12 -17.41
CA ILE A 182 0.99 2.02 -16.36
C ILE A 182 1.21 1.21 -15.08
N THR A 183 2.44 1.17 -14.58
CA THR A 183 2.84 0.45 -13.36
C THR A 183 2.74 1.34 -12.11
N ALA A 184 3.00 2.64 -12.27
CA ALA A 184 2.90 3.65 -11.21
C ALA A 184 2.41 4.99 -11.76
N PHE A 185 1.67 5.73 -10.93
CA PHE A 185 1.16 7.06 -11.25
C PHE A 185 1.06 7.90 -9.98
N HIS A 186 1.95 8.87 -9.85
CA HIS A 186 2.08 9.75 -8.69
C HIS A 186 1.70 11.18 -9.03
N LEU A 187 1.04 11.82 -8.08
CA LEU A 187 0.56 13.20 -8.19
C LEU A 187 1.07 14.00 -6.99
N THR A 188 1.80 15.09 -7.28
CA THR A 188 2.37 15.97 -6.26
C THR A 188 1.85 17.40 -6.48
N PRO A 189 0.96 17.91 -5.62
CA PRO A 189 0.41 19.25 -5.76
C PRO A 189 1.44 20.35 -5.45
N ASP A 190 1.40 21.45 -6.19
CA ASP A 190 2.16 22.67 -5.96
C ASP A 190 1.20 23.88 -5.90
N LEU A 191 0.92 24.33 -4.68
CA LEU A 191 0.02 25.48 -4.44
C LEU A 191 0.60 26.81 -4.97
N THR A 192 1.92 26.94 -5.02
CA THR A 192 2.58 28.17 -5.46
C THR A 192 2.45 28.33 -6.97
N ARG A 193 2.65 27.23 -7.71
CA ARG A 193 2.51 27.18 -9.18
C ARG A 193 1.07 26.98 -9.65
N ASN A 194 0.13 26.68 -8.75
CA ASN A 194 -1.23 26.27 -9.08
C ASN A 194 -1.22 25.07 -10.05
N ALA A 195 -0.42 24.06 -9.74
CA ALA A 195 -0.15 22.95 -10.62
C ALA A 195 -0.09 21.62 -9.85
N VAL A 196 -0.05 20.53 -10.59
CA VAL A 196 0.25 19.19 -10.08
C VAL A 196 1.33 18.57 -10.96
N THR A 197 2.38 18.07 -10.33
CA THR A 197 3.39 17.24 -11.00
C THR A 197 2.86 15.82 -11.13
N VAL A 198 2.97 15.26 -12.32
CA VAL A 198 2.67 13.89 -12.68
C VAL A 198 3.99 13.16 -12.86
N ASP A 199 4.16 12.04 -12.16
CA ASP A 199 5.23 11.06 -12.35
C ASP A 199 4.58 9.70 -12.67
N ALA A 200 4.72 9.25 -13.90
CA ALA A 200 4.15 8.00 -14.39
C ALA A 200 5.26 7.04 -14.82
N ARG A 201 5.04 5.75 -14.55
CA ARG A 201 5.93 4.66 -14.98
C ARG A 201 5.17 3.63 -15.78
N LEU A 202 5.81 3.10 -16.81
CA LEU A 202 5.31 2.03 -17.66
C LEU A 202 6.11 0.75 -17.42
N ASN A 203 5.54 -0.41 -17.78
CA ASN A 203 6.27 -1.68 -17.72
C ASN A 203 7.37 -1.81 -18.79
N HIS A 204 7.26 -1.06 -19.90
CA HIS A 204 8.29 -0.92 -20.93
C HIS A 204 8.09 0.37 -21.73
N GLY A 205 9.10 0.76 -22.51
CA GLY A 205 9.04 1.98 -23.33
C GLY A 205 7.91 1.97 -24.34
N HIS A 206 7.24 3.11 -24.48
CA HIS A 206 6.09 3.31 -25.36
C HIS A 206 6.32 4.51 -26.28
N GLN A 207 5.86 4.43 -27.53
CA GLN A 207 5.78 5.56 -28.44
C GLN A 207 4.32 5.95 -28.60
N GLY A 208 4.01 7.20 -28.27
CA GLY A 208 2.66 7.72 -28.28
C GLY A 208 2.50 8.84 -27.28
N TRP A 209 1.36 8.87 -26.58
CA TRP A 209 0.99 9.99 -25.71
C TRP A 209 0.45 9.51 -24.37
N LEU A 210 0.75 10.26 -23.32
CA LEU A 210 0.06 10.15 -22.03
C LEU A 210 -0.92 11.31 -21.94
N SER A 211 -2.21 10.99 -21.86
CA SER A 211 -3.30 11.96 -21.71
C SER A 211 -3.81 11.96 -20.27
N VAL A 212 -3.77 13.10 -19.61
CA VAL A 212 -4.22 13.27 -18.22
C VAL A 212 -5.32 14.32 -18.18
N THR A 213 -6.47 13.94 -17.62
CA THR A 213 -7.65 14.81 -17.49
C THR A 213 -7.98 15.01 -16.03
N LEU A 214 -8.05 16.27 -15.59
CA LEU A 214 -8.34 16.67 -14.22
C LEU A 214 -9.77 17.22 -14.11
N ARG A 215 -10.56 16.71 -13.15
CA ARG A 215 -11.94 17.14 -12.92
C ARG A 215 -12.27 17.31 -11.45
N LYS A 216 -13.08 18.33 -11.13
CA LYS A 216 -13.74 18.47 -9.81
C LYS A 216 -15.24 18.31 -10.01
N GLY A 217 -15.79 17.15 -9.64
CA GLY A 217 -17.13 16.78 -10.06
C GLY A 217 -17.25 16.84 -11.59
N ASP A 218 -18.26 17.52 -12.10
CA ASP A 218 -18.47 17.68 -13.54
C ASP A 218 -17.62 18.80 -14.18
N GLU A 219 -16.93 19.62 -13.38
CA GLU A 219 -16.09 20.71 -13.88
C GLU A 219 -14.76 20.17 -14.43
N LEU A 220 -14.49 20.43 -15.70
CA LEU A 220 -13.19 20.17 -16.31
C LEU A 220 -12.17 21.23 -15.87
N LEU A 221 -11.12 20.81 -15.17
CA LEU A 221 -10.09 21.72 -14.67
C LEU A 221 -8.92 21.86 -15.64
N ALA A 222 -8.46 20.75 -16.23
CA ALA A 222 -7.37 20.72 -17.19
C ALA A 222 -7.37 19.41 -18.00
N VAL A 223 -6.82 19.48 -19.21
CA VAL A 223 -6.40 18.30 -20.00
C VAL A 223 -4.99 18.58 -20.48
N GLN A 224 -4.11 17.60 -20.34
CA GLN A 224 -2.76 17.69 -20.90
C GLN A 224 -2.38 16.36 -21.55
N GLN A 225 -1.79 16.47 -22.74
CA GLN A 225 -1.15 15.36 -23.42
C GLN A 225 0.35 15.63 -23.49
N VAL A 226 1.15 14.61 -23.18
CA VAL A 226 2.60 14.66 -23.32
C VAL A 226 3.08 13.47 -24.13
N GLN A 227 4.05 13.71 -25.00
CA GLN A 227 4.64 12.64 -25.80
C GLN A 227 5.41 11.70 -24.88
N VAL A 228 5.21 10.40 -25.06
CA VAL A 228 5.94 9.35 -24.36
C VAL A 228 7.06 8.88 -25.27
N GLY A 229 8.29 8.85 -24.74
CA GLY A 229 9.44 8.30 -25.44
C GLY A 229 10.25 7.28 -24.65
N LYS A 230 9.93 7.09 -23.36
CA LYS A 230 10.61 6.19 -22.41
C LYS A 230 9.60 5.62 -21.41
N GLU A 231 10.07 4.71 -20.55
CA GLU A 231 9.29 4.09 -19.48
C GLU A 231 8.84 5.08 -18.41
N THR A 232 9.57 6.18 -18.21
CA THR A 232 9.29 7.19 -17.18
C THR A 232 8.84 8.49 -17.82
N ILE A 233 7.76 9.06 -17.28
CA ILE A 233 7.18 10.31 -17.74
C ILE A 233 7.05 11.25 -16.54
N GLU A 234 7.67 12.41 -16.63
CA GLU A 234 7.48 13.50 -15.68
C GLU A 234 6.91 14.72 -16.42
N THR A 235 5.81 15.28 -15.92
CA THR A 235 5.23 16.51 -16.45
C THR A 235 4.51 17.30 -15.36
N SER A 236 4.26 18.58 -15.59
CA SER A 236 3.48 19.42 -14.69
C SER A 236 2.23 19.94 -15.39
N ILE A 237 1.08 19.73 -14.78
CA ILE A 237 -0.22 20.20 -15.26
C ILE A 237 -0.62 21.44 -14.47
N THR A 238 -0.68 22.59 -15.13
CA THR A 238 -1.25 23.80 -14.52
C THR A 238 -2.76 23.66 -14.39
N ILE A 239 -3.33 24.18 -13.30
CA ILE A 239 -4.76 24.22 -13.03
C ILE A 239 -5.23 25.69 -13.18
N PRO A 240 -5.68 26.13 -14.37
CA PRO A 240 -6.02 27.54 -14.62
C PRO A 240 -7.06 28.09 -13.64
N ARG A 241 -8.02 27.24 -13.23
CA ARG A 241 -9.07 27.57 -12.26
C ARG A 241 -8.53 28.02 -10.89
N ALA A 242 -7.32 27.58 -10.51
CA ALA A 242 -6.66 27.97 -9.26
C ALA A 242 -5.95 29.33 -9.34
N LYS A 243 -5.76 29.93 -10.53
CA LYS A 243 -5.19 31.28 -10.68
C LYS A 243 -6.11 32.37 -10.10
N ASN A 244 -7.42 32.12 -10.01
CA ASN A 244 -8.35 33.03 -9.36
C ASN A 244 -8.17 32.95 -7.83
N GLY A 245 -7.34 33.84 -7.27
CA GLY A 245 -7.02 33.87 -5.84
C GLY A 245 -8.22 34.01 -4.90
N GLN A 246 -9.33 34.60 -5.35
CA GLN A 246 -10.55 34.71 -4.54
C GLN A 246 -11.34 33.38 -4.45
N ARG A 247 -11.14 32.48 -5.42
CA ARG A 247 -11.88 31.20 -5.54
C ARG A 247 -10.99 29.97 -5.54
N ARG A 248 -9.68 30.11 -5.31
CA ARG A 248 -8.73 28.98 -5.33
C ARG A 248 -8.90 28.08 -4.11
N ASN A 249 -9.30 28.65 -2.97
CA ASN A 249 -9.54 27.88 -1.74
C ASN A 249 -10.68 26.87 -1.91
N ASP A 250 -11.61 27.10 -2.85
CA ASP A 250 -12.66 26.15 -3.21
C ASP A 250 -12.09 24.84 -3.78
N LEU A 251 -10.84 24.83 -4.25
CA LEU A 251 -10.15 23.63 -4.76
C LEU A 251 -9.28 22.96 -3.70
N TYR A 252 -8.99 23.63 -2.60
CA TYR A 252 -8.04 23.12 -1.62
C TYR A 252 -8.64 21.98 -0.83
N TRP A 253 -7.83 20.96 -0.60
CA TRP A 253 -8.19 19.86 0.28
C TRP A 253 -7.89 20.25 1.73
N SER A 254 -8.84 20.00 2.64
CA SER A 254 -8.66 20.03 4.09
C SER A 254 -9.59 19.00 4.75
N PRO A 255 -9.38 18.64 6.03
CA PRO A 255 -10.30 17.74 6.75
C PRO A 255 -11.77 18.18 6.77
N GLU A 256 -12.01 19.48 6.76
CA GLU A 256 -13.34 20.10 6.75
C GLU A 256 -13.93 20.19 5.34
N ASN A 257 -13.08 20.27 4.32
CA ASN A 257 -13.45 20.37 2.91
C ASN A 257 -12.56 19.43 2.09
N PRO A 258 -12.82 18.11 2.09
CA PRO A 258 -12.00 17.13 1.38
C PRO A 258 -12.24 17.20 -0.14
N ASN A 259 -11.84 18.31 -0.76
CA ASN A 259 -11.99 18.52 -2.19
C ASN A 259 -11.07 17.56 -2.96
N ILE A 260 -11.68 16.57 -3.60
CA ILE A 260 -11.00 15.61 -4.46
C ILE A 260 -11.06 16.06 -5.92
N ILE A 261 -9.89 16.10 -6.56
CA ILE A 261 -9.75 16.25 -8.01
C ILE A 261 -9.54 14.85 -8.58
N THR A 262 -10.54 14.37 -9.32
CA THR A 262 -10.46 13.10 -10.05
C THR A 262 -9.56 13.23 -11.26
N VAL A 263 -8.84 12.15 -11.56
CA VAL A 263 -7.86 12.08 -12.64
C VAL A 263 -8.17 10.87 -13.51
N ALA A 264 -8.48 11.11 -14.79
CA ALA A 264 -8.53 10.08 -15.80
C ALA A 264 -7.23 10.10 -16.61
N VAL A 265 -6.60 8.94 -16.74
CA VAL A 265 -5.32 8.78 -17.43
C VAL A 265 -5.51 7.78 -18.56
N ALA A 266 -5.06 8.14 -19.75
CA ALA A 266 -5.01 7.24 -20.89
C ALA A 266 -3.61 7.25 -21.49
N LEU A 267 -3.01 6.05 -21.61
CA LEU A 267 -1.86 5.83 -22.47
C LEU A 267 -2.39 5.61 -23.88
N LEU A 268 -1.92 6.38 -24.86
CA LEU A 268 -2.39 6.38 -26.24
C LEU A 268 -1.26 6.00 -27.18
N SER A 269 -1.55 5.26 -28.25
CA SER A 269 -0.63 5.05 -29.37
C SER A 269 -0.43 6.33 -30.20
N ASP A 270 0.53 6.29 -31.14
CA ASP A 270 0.83 7.42 -32.03
C ASP A 270 -0.38 7.89 -32.88
N ASP A 271 -1.29 6.97 -33.24
CA ASP A 271 -2.53 7.26 -33.96
C ASP A 271 -3.69 7.71 -33.03
N GLY A 272 -3.44 7.80 -31.72
CA GLY A 272 -4.38 8.28 -30.72
C GLY A 272 -5.32 7.23 -30.15
N ALA A 273 -5.17 5.94 -30.49
CA ALA A 273 -5.98 4.88 -29.90
C ALA A 273 -5.57 4.60 -28.44
N PRO A 274 -6.53 4.29 -27.53
CA PRO A 274 -6.21 3.96 -26.15
C PRO A 274 -5.51 2.60 -26.04
N VAL A 275 -4.38 2.57 -25.33
CA VAL A 275 -3.58 1.39 -25.00
C VAL A 275 -3.89 0.92 -23.59
N ASP A 276 -3.79 1.82 -22.60
CA ASP A 276 -4.14 1.56 -21.19
C ASP A 276 -4.96 2.73 -20.67
N THR A 277 -5.87 2.46 -19.74
CA THR A 277 -6.70 3.49 -19.10
C THR A 277 -6.81 3.20 -17.61
N VAL A 278 -6.41 4.18 -16.80
CA VAL A 278 -6.46 4.09 -15.34
C VAL A 278 -7.12 5.32 -14.74
N GLN A 279 -7.72 5.16 -13.56
CA GLN A 279 -8.22 6.28 -12.78
C GLN A 279 -7.36 6.51 -11.53
N SER A 280 -7.28 7.77 -11.13
CA SER A 280 -6.62 8.21 -9.90
C SER A 280 -7.34 9.46 -9.39
N TYR A 281 -6.80 10.07 -8.33
CA TYR A 281 -7.28 11.32 -7.79
C TYR A 281 -6.16 12.02 -7.01
N PHE A 282 -6.36 13.27 -6.61
CA PHE A 282 -5.52 13.95 -5.63
C PHE A 282 -6.30 15.05 -4.91
N GLY A 283 -5.75 15.53 -3.80
CA GLY A 283 -6.19 16.76 -3.14
C GLY A 283 -5.16 17.87 -3.34
N LEU A 284 -5.62 19.06 -3.72
CA LEU A 284 -4.74 20.22 -3.87
C LEU A 284 -4.45 20.80 -2.47
N ARG A 285 -3.30 20.48 -1.87
CA ARG A 285 -2.94 20.91 -0.51
C ARG A 285 -1.44 21.03 -0.27
N SER A 286 -1.03 21.86 0.69
CA SER A 286 0.33 21.90 1.26
C SER A 286 0.31 21.50 2.74
N ALA A 287 1.37 20.84 3.21
CA ALA A 287 1.62 20.56 4.61
C ALA A 287 3.05 20.99 4.97
N GLY A 288 3.25 21.58 6.15
CA GLY A 288 4.57 22.07 6.51
C GLY A 288 4.67 22.58 7.93
N ILE A 289 5.83 23.17 8.25
CA ILE A 289 6.11 23.82 9.52
C ILE A 289 6.57 25.25 9.28
N GLY A 290 6.10 26.20 10.10
CA GLY A 290 6.53 27.59 10.01
C GLY A 290 6.08 28.39 11.23
N GLY A 291 6.94 29.28 11.71
CA GLY A 291 6.67 30.10 12.90
C GLY A 291 6.34 29.28 14.17
N GLY A 292 6.94 28.09 14.30
CA GLY A 292 6.69 27.17 15.42
C GLY A 292 5.33 26.47 15.39
N ARG A 293 4.66 26.42 14.23
CA ARG A 293 3.34 25.81 14.06
C ARG A 293 3.32 24.84 12.89
N PHE A 294 2.45 23.83 12.99
CA PHE A 294 2.05 23.02 11.85
C PHE A 294 1.16 23.87 10.93
N LEU A 295 1.44 23.78 9.62
CA LEU A 295 0.75 24.52 8.58
C LEU A 295 0.03 23.55 7.65
N LEU A 296 -1.24 23.84 7.35
CA LEU A 296 -2.01 23.23 6.28
C LEU A 296 -2.46 24.34 5.33
N ASN A 297 -2.17 24.20 4.03
CA ASN A 297 -2.46 25.21 3.01
C ASN A 297 -1.89 26.59 3.38
N ASP A 298 -0.65 26.59 3.87
CA ASP A 298 0.15 27.74 4.30
C ASP A 298 -0.45 28.54 5.48
N ARG A 299 -1.36 27.92 6.24
CA ARG A 299 -2.02 28.52 7.41
C ARG A 299 -1.82 27.67 8.66
N PRO A 300 -1.63 28.27 9.84
CA PRO A 300 -1.61 27.54 11.10
C PRO A 300 -2.84 26.65 11.25
N TYR A 301 -2.61 25.37 11.53
CA TYR A 301 -3.68 24.38 11.67
C TYR A 301 -3.51 23.63 13.00
N PHE A 302 -4.59 23.54 13.78
CA PHE A 302 -4.57 22.85 15.06
C PHE A 302 -4.90 21.37 14.87
N VAL A 303 -3.89 20.52 15.11
CA VAL A 303 -4.00 19.07 14.96
C VAL A 303 -4.56 18.46 16.25
N ARG A 304 -5.75 17.89 16.16
CA ARG A 304 -6.39 17.05 17.18
C ARG A 304 -6.24 15.61 16.71
N SER A 305 -5.12 14.99 17.10
CA SER A 305 -4.79 13.64 16.69
C SER A 305 -5.22 12.60 17.72
N VAL A 306 -5.60 11.43 17.24
CA VAL A 306 -5.74 10.19 18.02
C VAL A 306 -4.68 9.19 17.58
N LEU A 307 -4.33 8.27 18.47
CA LEU A 307 -3.48 7.14 18.15
C LEU A 307 -4.35 6.00 17.61
N GLU A 308 -4.18 5.67 16.34
CA GLU A 308 -4.82 4.53 15.68
C GLU A 308 -3.87 3.32 15.85
N GLN A 309 -4.33 2.21 16.43
CA GLN A 309 -3.46 1.09 16.84
C GLN A 309 -3.17 0.09 15.71
N GLY A 310 -3.96 0.12 14.64
CA GLY A 310 -3.87 -0.75 13.48
C GLY A 310 -4.27 -2.19 13.77
N PHE A 311 -4.93 -2.47 14.90
CA PHE A 311 -5.20 -3.81 15.39
C PHE A 311 -6.69 -4.06 15.68
N TRP A 312 -7.20 -5.15 15.11
CA TRP A 312 -8.58 -5.61 15.23
C TRP A 312 -8.62 -6.89 16.09
N PRO A 313 -9.41 -6.95 17.17
CA PRO A 313 -9.39 -8.10 18.08
C PRO A 313 -9.64 -9.47 17.44
N THR A 314 -10.40 -9.53 16.33
CA THR A 314 -10.78 -10.79 15.67
C THR A 314 -10.05 -11.06 14.36
N SER A 315 -9.32 -10.08 13.81
CA SER A 315 -8.62 -10.16 12.51
C SER A 315 -7.18 -9.65 12.53
N HIS A 316 -6.69 -9.20 13.69
CA HIS A 316 -5.36 -8.67 13.94
C HIS A 316 -5.03 -7.48 13.03
N LEU A 317 -3.97 -7.53 12.23
CA LEU A 317 -3.61 -6.42 11.34
C LEU A 317 -4.55 -6.28 10.14
N ALA A 318 -5.26 -7.35 9.75
CA ALA A 318 -6.21 -7.33 8.66
C ALA A 318 -7.51 -6.64 9.10
N ALA A 319 -8.03 -5.73 8.28
CA ALA A 319 -9.34 -5.13 8.55
C ALA A 319 -10.46 -6.18 8.39
N PRO A 320 -11.45 -6.21 9.29
CA PRO A 320 -12.49 -7.25 9.31
C PRO A 320 -13.48 -7.15 8.13
N SER A 321 -13.47 -6.04 7.41
CA SER A 321 -14.16 -5.87 6.13
C SER A 321 -13.60 -4.65 5.38
N ALA A 322 -13.92 -4.51 4.09
CA ALA A 322 -13.58 -3.30 3.34
C ALA A 322 -14.33 -2.05 3.87
N ASP A 323 -15.53 -2.23 4.43
CA ASP A 323 -16.32 -1.14 5.02
C ASP A 323 -15.80 -0.73 6.40
N ALA A 324 -15.19 -1.64 7.16
CA ALA A 324 -14.62 -1.34 8.48
C ALA A 324 -13.53 -0.25 8.41
N LEU A 325 -12.75 -0.21 7.32
CA LEU A 325 -11.76 0.84 7.06
C LEU A 325 -12.42 2.23 6.91
N ARG A 326 -13.62 2.28 6.34
CA ARG A 326 -14.40 3.52 6.22
C ARG A 326 -14.99 3.91 7.57
N GLU A 327 -15.61 2.94 8.25
CA GLU A 327 -16.24 3.13 9.57
C GLU A 327 -15.24 3.65 10.60
N GLU A 328 -13.99 3.19 10.54
CA GLU A 328 -12.91 3.68 11.41
C GLU A 328 -12.61 5.16 11.19
N VAL A 329 -12.48 5.60 9.93
CA VAL A 329 -12.29 7.02 9.60
C VAL A 329 -13.49 7.85 10.07
N GLU A 330 -14.72 7.36 9.85
CA GLU A 330 -15.95 8.02 10.31
C GLU A 330 -15.99 8.11 11.84
N LEU A 331 -15.59 7.06 12.56
CA LEU A 331 -15.53 7.03 14.02
C LEU A 331 -14.53 8.03 14.59
N ILE A 332 -13.31 8.06 14.04
CA ILE A 332 -12.27 9.02 14.45
C ILE A 332 -12.81 10.46 14.33
N LYS A 333 -13.46 10.77 13.21
CA LYS A 333 -14.08 12.08 12.99
C LYS A 333 -15.26 12.36 13.92
N ALA A 334 -16.12 11.36 14.16
CA ALA A 334 -17.27 11.48 15.06
C ALA A 334 -16.85 11.75 16.51
N LEU A 335 -15.70 11.23 16.93
CA LEU A 335 -15.08 11.52 18.24
C LEU A 335 -14.47 12.94 18.32
N GLY A 336 -14.45 13.69 17.21
CA GLY A 336 -14.02 15.09 17.15
C GLY A 336 -12.55 15.29 16.78
N PHE A 337 -11.84 14.22 16.40
CA PHE A 337 -10.47 14.30 15.89
C PHE A 337 -10.46 14.72 14.42
N ASN A 338 -9.41 15.44 14.03
CA ASN A 338 -9.15 15.80 12.62
C ASN A 338 -7.87 15.16 12.08
N ALA A 339 -7.20 14.37 12.90
CA ALA A 339 -6.01 13.62 12.54
C ALA A 339 -5.96 12.26 13.24
N CYS A 340 -5.24 11.32 12.66
CA CYS A 340 -4.72 10.16 13.36
C CYS A 340 -3.23 9.98 13.09
N ARG A 341 -2.54 9.33 14.03
CA ARG A 341 -1.23 8.74 13.80
C ARG A 341 -1.42 7.23 13.77
N ILE A 342 -1.11 6.62 12.64
CA ILE A 342 -1.05 5.16 12.53
C ILE A 342 0.07 4.70 13.44
N HIS A 343 -0.15 3.70 14.29
CA HIS A 343 0.84 3.27 15.25
C HIS A 343 1.46 1.95 14.82
N GLN A 344 2.78 1.94 14.58
CA GLN A 344 3.58 0.73 14.36
C GLN A 344 3.04 -0.22 13.28
N LYS A 345 2.46 0.35 12.23
CA LYS A 345 1.87 -0.36 11.10
C LYS A 345 1.82 0.56 9.88
N VAL A 346 1.87 -0.03 8.70
CA VAL A 346 1.48 0.63 7.45
C VAL A 346 0.06 0.22 7.09
N GLU A 347 -0.83 1.18 6.97
CA GLU A 347 -2.24 0.90 6.72
C GLU A 347 -2.53 0.38 5.30
N ASP A 348 -3.68 -0.29 5.18
CA ASP A 348 -4.25 -0.67 3.89
C ASP A 348 -4.49 0.61 3.05
N PRO A 349 -4.10 0.64 1.76
CA PRO A 349 -4.34 1.81 0.88
C PRO A 349 -5.81 2.27 0.84
N ARG A 350 -6.77 1.39 1.15
CA ARG A 350 -8.20 1.71 1.24
C ARG A 350 -8.54 2.53 2.49
N PHE A 351 -7.83 2.39 3.61
CA PHE A 351 -7.94 3.32 4.74
C PHE A 351 -7.56 4.74 4.31
N LEU A 352 -6.42 4.87 3.62
CA LEU A 352 -5.92 6.15 3.14
C LEU A 352 -6.89 6.79 2.13
N TYR A 353 -7.50 5.98 1.26
CA TYR A 353 -8.58 6.43 0.38
C TYR A 353 -9.76 7.03 1.16
N TRP A 354 -10.22 6.36 2.22
CA TRP A 354 -11.31 6.91 3.03
C TRP A 354 -10.87 8.16 3.82
N ALA A 355 -9.64 8.20 4.33
CA ALA A 355 -9.09 9.39 4.98
C ALA A 355 -9.01 10.59 4.00
N ASP A 356 -8.63 10.35 2.75
CA ASP A 356 -8.63 11.36 1.69
C ASP A 356 -10.04 11.88 1.41
N HIS A 357 -11.00 10.98 1.18
CA HIS A 357 -12.34 11.31 0.72
C HIS A 357 -13.24 11.86 1.83
N LEU A 358 -13.10 11.37 3.06
CA LEU A 358 -13.86 11.83 4.21
C LEU A 358 -13.17 13.01 4.91
N GLY A 359 -11.89 13.24 4.68
CA GLY A 359 -11.12 14.36 5.23
C GLY A 359 -10.60 14.10 6.63
N LEU A 360 -9.55 13.30 6.74
CA LEU A 360 -8.81 13.03 7.97
C LEU A 360 -7.32 13.22 7.69
N LEU A 361 -6.58 13.95 8.54
CA LEU A 361 -5.12 14.01 8.42
C LEU A 361 -4.51 12.69 8.95
N VAL A 362 -3.50 12.19 8.27
CA VAL A 362 -2.79 10.97 8.66
C VAL A 362 -1.32 11.28 8.84
N TRP A 363 -0.76 10.82 9.96
CA TRP A 363 0.68 10.68 10.13
C TRP A 363 1.02 9.24 9.76
N GLY A 364 1.66 9.07 8.60
CA GLY A 364 2.05 7.76 8.09
C GLY A 364 3.26 7.26 8.87
N GLU A 365 3.12 6.11 9.51
CA GLU A 365 4.14 5.50 10.36
C GLU A 365 4.58 4.16 9.77
N MET A 366 5.75 3.67 10.20
CA MET A 366 6.26 2.35 9.85
C MET A 366 6.32 1.47 11.11
N ALA A 367 6.09 0.17 10.94
CA ALA A 367 6.41 -0.82 11.96
C ALA A 367 7.93 -0.81 12.22
N ASN A 368 8.37 -0.67 13.47
CA ASN A 368 9.80 -0.71 13.79
C ASN A 368 10.26 -2.13 14.13
N ALA A 369 11.56 -2.37 13.93
CA ALA A 369 12.25 -3.52 14.49
C ALA A 369 12.59 -3.27 15.97
N TYR A 370 12.94 -4.31 16.71
CA TYR A 370 13.33 -4.21 18.13
C TYR A 370 14.84 -4.29 18.35
N GLU A 371 15.60 -4.73 17.35
CA GLU A 371 17.04 -4.86 17.44
C GLU A 371 17.76 -4.04 16.36
N PHE A 372 18.71 -3.21 16.77
CA PHE A 372 19.59 -2.53 15.82
C PHE A 372 20.65 -3.49 15.27
N SER A 373 20.65 -3.69 13.94
CA SER A 373 21.69 -4.42 13.23
C SER A 373 21.79 -3.95 11.77
N PRO A 374 22.87 -4.28 11.05
CA PRO A 374 22.93 -4.03 9.60
C PRO A 374 21.75 -4.68 8.84
N ALA A 375 21.27 -5.84 9.29
CA ALA A 375 20.11 -6.51 8.71
C ALA A 375 18.81 -5.73 8.96
N ALA A 376 18.60 -5.22 10.17
CA ALA A 376 17.45 -4.39 10.49
C ALA A 376 17.45 -3.07 9.70
N VAL A 377 18.62 -2.42 9.57
CA VAL A 377 18.81 -1.21 8.75
C VAL A 377 18.42 -1.48 7.30
N ASP A 378 18.89 -2.58 6.74
CA ASP A 378 18.66 -2.98 5.35
C ASP A 378 17.18 -3.31 5.07
N ARG A 379 16.58 -4.18 5.90
CA ARG A 379 15.16 -4.58 5.82
C ARG A 379 14.23 -3.38 5.97
N PHE A 380 14.38 -2.63 7.06
CA PHE A 380 13.54 -1.46 7.34
C PHE A 380 13.68 -0.40 6.23
N THR A 381 14.91 -0.10 5.77
CA THR A 381 15.10 0.93 4.74
C THR A 381 14.40 0.53 3.44
N ARG A 382 14.53 -0.72 2.98
CA ARG A 382 13.82 -1.18 1.76
C ARG A 382 12.30 -1.01 1.87
N GLU A 383 11.73 -1.47 2.97
CA GLU A 383 10.28 -1.38 3.19
C GLU A 383 9.84 0.08 3.29
N TRP A 384 10.52 0.89 4.08
CA TRP A 384 10.18 2.30 4.27
C TRP A 384 10.20 3.10 2.97
N LEU A 385 11.22 2.93 2.13
CA LEU A 385 11.27 3.60 0.83
C LEU A 385 10.11 3.18 -0.08
N SER A 386 9.72 1.91 -0.01
CA SER A 386 8.58 1.39 -0.77
C SER A 386 7.23 1.94 -0.25
N VAL A 387 7.09 2.12 1.06
CA VAL A 387 5.91 2.74 1.70
C VAL A 387 5.78 4.20 1.29
N VAL A 388 6.85 4.99 1.41
CA VAL A 388 6.84 6.40 1.01
C VAL A 388 6.51 6.54 -0.47
N GLU A 389 7.10 5.69 -1.32
CA GLU A 389 6.77 5.68 -2.75
C GLU A 389 5.30 5.35 -3.00
N ARG A 390 4.75 4.31 -2.34
CA ARG A 390 3.34 3.90 -2.48
C ARG A 390 2.38 5.03 -2.10
N ASP A 391 2.67 5.73 -1.01
CA ASP A 391 1.68 6.53 -0.30
C ASP A 391 1.87 8.06 -0.44
N ARG A 392 2.98 8.54 -1.02
CA ARG A 392 3.28 9.98 -1.14
C ARG A 392 2.22 10.80 -1.87
N SER A 393 1.36 10.20 -2.70
CA SER A 393 0.33 10.95 -3.41
C SER A 393 -1.00 11.11 -2.65
N ASN A 394 -1.15 10.49 -1.48
CA ASN A 394 -2.36 10.63 -0.65
C ASN A 394 -2.40 12.02 0.00
N PRO A 395 -3.44 12.86 -0.25
CA PRO A 395 -3.57 14.16 0.39
C PRO A 395 -3.70 14.08 1.92
N CYS A 396 -4.27 13.00 2.46
CA CYS A 396 -4.44 12.80 3.90
C CYS A 396 -3.11 12.72 4.64
N ILE A 397 -2.07 12.14 4.03
CA ILE A 397 -0.77 12.01 4.68
C ILE A 397 -0.09 13.38 4.70
N VAL A 398 0.15 13.87 5.92
CA VAL A 398 0.73 15.20 6.17
C VAL A 398 1.98 15.16 7.03
N THR A 399 2.41 14.00 7.51
CA THR A 399 3.64 13.82 8.29
C THR A 399 4.11 12.38 8.12
N TRP A 400 5.42 12.19 8.03
CA TRP A 400 6.04 10.87 8.02
C TRP A 400 6.71 10.56 9.36
N VAL A 401 6.49 9.35 9.88
CA VAL A 401 7.02 8.87 11.15
C VAL A 401 7.78 7.56 10.91
N PRO A 402 9.06 7.61 10.50
CA PRO A 402 9.82 6.38 10.28
C PRO A 402 10.17 5.64 11.59
N ILE A 403 10.36 6.35 12.70
CA ILE A 403 10.74 5.75 13.99
C ILE A 403 9.78 6.23 15.08
N ASN A 404 9.25 5.28 15.84
CA ASN A 404 8.54 5.53 17.09
C ASN A 404 9.48 5.35 18.29
N GLU A 405 9.41 6.30 19.22
CA GLU A 405 10.23 6.33 20.44
C GLU A 405 11.72 6.18 20.16
N SER A 406 12.26 4.97 20.33
CA SER A 406 13.62 4.60 19.93
C SER A 406 13.71 3.11 19.55
N TRP A 407 12.61 2.51 19.10
CA TRP A 407 12.57 1.08 18.79
C TRP A 407 13.49 0.77 17.61
N GLY A 408 14.40 -0.20 17.81
CA GLY A 408 15.42 -0.56 16.84
C GLY A 408 16.60 0.42 16.79
N VAL A 409 16.62 1.41 17.69
CA VAL A 409 17.70 2.40 17.91
C VAL A 409 17.77 2.82 19.40
N GLU A 410 17.67 1.88 20.34
CA GLU A 410 17.49 2.19 21.77
C GLU A 410 18.62 3.04 22.37
N ASP A 411 19.81 2.95 21.78
CA ASP A 411 21.04 3.60 22.22
C ASP A 411 21.37 4.88 21.44
N ILE A 412 20.39 5.48 20.73
CA ILE A 412 20.60 6.61 19.83
C ILE A 412 21.26 7.82 20.52
N ALA A 413 21.13 7.97 21.83
CA ALA A 413 21.82 9.02 22.59
C ALA A 413 23.35 8.86 22.63
N ARG A 414 23.86 7.63 22.50
CA ARG A 414 25.28 7.29 22.71
C ARG A 414 25.93 6.51 21.55
N ASN A 415 25.15 5.97 20.62
CA ASN A 415 25.65 5.18 19.50
C ASN A 415 25.63 5.99 18.18
N PRO A 416 26.80 6.40 17.64
CA PRO A 416 26.88 7.16 16.40
C PRO A 416 26.27 6.46 15.18
N ALA A 417 26.28 5.11 15.13
CA ALA A 417 25.70 4.36 14.02
C ALA A 417 24.17 4.50 13.99
N GLN A 418 23.52 4.45 15.16
CA GLN A 418 22.06 4.65 15.28
C GLN A 418 21.67 6.10 14.96
N GLN A 419 22.47 7.08 15.37
CA GLN A 419 22.27 8.50 15.01
C GLN A 419 22.38 8.74 13.50
N ALA A 420 23.40 8.14 12.88
CA ALA A 420 23.61 8.21 11.44
C ALA A 420 22.44 7.56 10.70
N TYR A 421 21.95 6.41 11.19
CA TYR A 421 20.81 5.73 10.61
C TYR A 421 19.52 6.57 10.68
N ALA A 422 19.15 7.08 11.86
CA ALA A 422 17.97 7.94 12.00
C ALA A 422 18.05 9.20 11.12
N SER A 423 19.23 9.81 11.04
CA SER A 423 19.47 10.97 10.15
C SER A 423 19.34 10.59 8.68
N ALA A 424 19.86 9.42 8.28
CA ALA A 424 19.75 8.92 6.92
C ALA A 424 18.29 8.68 6.54
N LEU A 425 17.48 8.08 7.41
CA LEU A 425 16.05 7.88 7.17
C LEU A 425 15.32 9.20 6.92
N TYR A 426 15.61 10.25 7.70
CA TYR A 426 15.07 11.59 7.45
C TYR A 426 15.42 12.09 6.04
N HIS A 427 16.70 12.04 5.66
CA HIS A 427 17.15 12.55 4.37
C HIS A 427 16.63 11.73 3.18
N LEU A 428 16.57 10.41 3.31
CA LEU A 428 15.97 9.53 2.31
C LEU A 428 14.47 9.81 2.14
N THR A 429 13.75 10.00 3.26
CA THR A 429 12.33 10.36 3.23
C THR A 429 12.12 11.68 2.50
N LYS A 430 12.92 12.72 2.81
CA LYS A 430 12.84 14.03 2.13
C LYS A 430 13.21 13.96 0.65
N ALA A 431 14.08 13.03 0.26
CA ALA A 431 14.44 12.84 -1.14
C ALA A 431 13.30 12.24 -1.95
N LEU A 432 12.54 11.28 -1.37
CA LEU A 432 11.37 10.69 -2.01
C LEU A 432 10.12 11.60 -1.93
N ASP A 433 9.96 12.29 -0.81
CA ASP A 433 8.83 13.17 -0.57
C ASP A 433 9.25 14.43 0.22
N PRO A 434 9.58 15.53 -0.48
CA PRO A 434 9.94 16.78 0.15
C PRO A 434 8.72 17.59 0.64
N THR A 435 7.48 17.11 0.42
CA THR A 435 6.27 17.93 0.53
C THR A 435 5.63 17.97 1.91
N ARG A 436 6.16 17.22 2.87
CA ARG A 436 5.62 17.17 4.24
C ARG A 436 6.72 17.04 5.29
N PRO A 437 6.44 17.44 6.55
CA PRO A 437 7.32 17.28 7.70
C PRO A 437 7.84 15.85 7.88
#